data_AF-A0A2G9TNY2-F1
#
_entry.id   AF-A0A2G9TNY2-F1
#
_cell.length_a   1.000
_cell.length_b   1.000
_cell.length_c   1.000
_cell.angle_alpha   90.00
_cell.angle_beta   90.00
_cell.angle_gamma   90.00
#
_symmetry.space_group_name_H-M   'P 1'
#
loop_
_entity.id
_entity.type
_entity.pdbx_description
1 polymer ?
#
loop_
_entity_poly.entity_id
_entity_poly.type
_entity_poly.pdbx_seq_one_letter_code
_entity_poly.pdbx_strand_id
1 'polypeptide(L)'
;MESLEILFGEFDYERAKEYCISLENFSLKLAVGYIITIFSIKYYMKDRKAYDLQLPLNIWNGILALFSALGFLYTFPTFLQVAYNKGISHTYTHISEVYTDKSSGYWVLLWVLSKFPELVDTIFIVLRKRPLMFMH
;
A
#
# COMPACT_ATOMS: atom_id res chain seq x y z
N MET A 1 18.78 -8.49 -0.75
CA MET A 1 19.23 -8.27 -2.15
C MET A 1 18.15 -8.75 -3.11
N GLU A 2 17.55 -9.93 -2.89
CA GLU A 2 16.35 -10.41 -3.62
C GLU A 2 15.16 -9.43 -3.64
N SER A 3 14.87 -8.74 -2.53
CA SER A 3 13.72 -7.81 -2.45
C SER A 3 13.81 -6.60 -3.38
N LEU A 4 15.01 -6.15 -3.75
CA LEU A 4 15.21 -5.04 -4.69
C LEU A 4 15.16 -5.53 -6.15
N GLU A 5 15.57 -6.78 -6.42
CA GLU A 5 15.40 -7.38 -7.75
C GLU A 5 13.94 -7.64 -8.09
N ILE A 6 13.10 -7.94 -7.10
CA ILE A 6 11.64 -8.06 -7.30
C ILE A 6 11.01 -6.71 -7.67
N LEU A 7 11.58 -5.60 -7.20
CA LEU A 7 11.08 -4.24 -7.46
C LEU A 7 11.60 -3.65 -8.78
N PHE A 8 12.76 -4.07 -9.28
CA PHE A 8 13.36 -3.47 -10.49
C PHE A 8 13.62 -4.48 -11.62
N GLY A 9 13.35 -5.78 -11.41
CA GLY A 9 13.54 -6.86 -12.37
C GLY A 9 12.27 -7.21 -13.15
N GLU A 10 12.35 -8.27 -13.97
CA GLU A 10 11.17 -8.78 -14.68
C GLU A 10 10.16 -9.37 -13.68
N PHE A 11 8.90 -8.92 -13.78
CA PHE A 11 7.83 -9.40 -12.92
C PHE A 11 7.51 -10.87 -13.21
N ASP A 12 7.54 -11.68 -12.15
CA ASP A 12 7.12 -13.08 -12.14
C ASP A 12 6.09 -13.28 -11.02
N TYR A 13 4.92 -13.81 -11.39
CA TYR A 13 3.80 -14.00 -10.48
C TYR A 13 4.13 -14.94 -9.31
N GLU A 14 4.85 -16.04 -9.55
CA GLU A 14 5.17 -17.01 -8.49
C GLU A 14 6.14 -16.40 -7.48
N ARG A 15 7.16 -15.66 -7.96
CA ARG A 15 8.09 -14.93 -7.09
C ARG A 15 7.39 -13.82 -6.30
N ALA A 16 6.50 -13.06 -6.94
CA ALA A 16 5.73 -12.01 -6.27
C ALA A 16 4.82 -12.59 -5.17
N LYS A 17 4.21 -13.75 -5.43
CA LYS A 17 3.37 -14.47 -4.46
C LYS A 17 4.19 -14.97 -3.27
N GLU A 18 5.33 -15.61 -3.51
CA GLU A 18 6.24 -16.04 -2.45
C GLU A 18 6.73 -14.86 -1.61
N TYR A 19 7.04 -13.73 -2.26
CA TYR A 19 7.43 -12.51 -1.56
C TYR A 19 6.30 -11.98 -0.67
N CYS A 20 5.06 -11.91 -1.16
CA CYS A 20 3.90 -11.51 -0.37
C CYS A 20 3.68 -12.43 0.85
N ILE A 21 3.86 -13.75 0.69
CA ILE A 21 3.76 -14.71 1.79
C ILE A 21 4.87 -14.47 2.82
N SER A 22 6.11 -14.24 2.37
CA SER A 22 7.23 -13.91 3.25
C SER A 22 6.99 -12.62 4.06
N LEU A 23 6.22 -11.70 3.48
CA LEU A 23 5.87 -10.41 4.05
C LEU A 23 4.84 -10.51 5.19
N GLU A 24 4.08 -11.60 5.30
CA GLU A 24 3.04 -11.77 6.32
C GLU A 24 3.62 -11.66 7.75
N ASN A 25 4.70 -12.39 8.00
CA ASN A 25 5.41 -12.34 9.29
C ASN A 25 6.00 -10.95 9.58
N PHE A 26 6.43 -10.24 8.53
CA PHE A 26 6.93 -8.88 8.66
C PHE A 26 5.78 -7.90 8.97
N SER A 27 4.64 -8.05 8.30
CA SER A 27 3.43 -7.25 8.50
C SER A 27 2.93 -7.34 9.94
N LEU A 28 2.90 -8.54 10.52
CA LEU A 28 2.53 -8.72 11.93
C LEU A 28 3.47 -7.99 12.89
N LYS A 29 4.79 -8.12 12.70
CA LYS A 29 5.79 -7.42 13.51
C LYS A 29 5.65 -5.90 13.38
N LEU A 30 5.41 -5.42 12.15
CA LEU A 30 5.23 -4.02 11.84
C LEU A 30 3.95 -3.46 12.48
N ALA A 31 2.85 -4.21 12.45
CA ALA A 31 1.59 -3.83 13.11
C ALA A 31 1.77 -3.68 14.63
N VAL A 32 2.43 -4.63 15.28
CA VAL A 32 2.75 -4.53 16.73
C VAL A 32 3.64 -3.32 17.01
N GLY A 33 4.71 -3.12 16.23
CA GLY A 33 5.60 -1.97 16.37
C GLY A 33 4.90 -0.63 16.13
N TYR A 34 3.97 -0.59 15.18
CA TYR A 34 3.14 0.57 14.87
C TYR A 34 2.23 0.95 16.04
N ILE A 35 1.55 -0.02 16.67
CA ILE A 35 0.74 0.22 17.87
C ILE A 35 1.58 0.82 18.99
N ILE A 36 2.74 0.23 19.28
CA ILE A 36 3.67 0.72 20.32
C ILE A 36 4.12 2.16 20.00
N THR A 37 4.46 2.42 18.75
CA THR A 37 4.87 3.76 18.27
C THR A 37 3.76 4.78 18.49
N ILE A 38 2.52 4.46 18.09
CA ILE A 38 1.36 5.34 18.24
C ILE A 38 1.11 5.71 19.71
N PHE A 39 1.13 4.73 20.63
CA PHE A 39 0.96 4.99 22.06
C PHE A 39 2.13 5.79 22.65
N SER A 40 3.36 5.52 22.21
CA SER A 40 4.56 6.24 22.65
C SER A 40 4.52 7.72 22.22
N ILE A 41 4.17 8.00 20.97
CA ILE A 41 4.02 9.36 20.45
C ILE A 41 2.87 10.07 21.18
N LYS A 42 1.72 9.39 21.37
CA LYS A 42 0.58 9.96 22.10
C LYS A 42 0.95 10.35 23.53
N TYR A 43 1.74 9.52 24.22
CA TYR A 43 2.25 9.83 25.56
C TYR A 43 3.22 11.02 25.53
N TYR A 44 4.20 11.01 24.63
CA TYR A 44 5.19 12.08 24.48
C TYR A 44 4.53 13.43 24.13
N MET A 45 3.47 13.39 23.33
CA MET A 45 2.76 14.58 22.91
C MET A 45 1.83 15.16 23.97
N LYS A 46 1.57 14.47 25.09
CA LYS A 46 0.64 14.94 26.13
C LYS A 46 0.96 16.38 26.56
N ASP A 47 2.23 16.68 26.80
CA ASP A 47 2.71 17.97 27.31
C ASP A 47 3.17 18.98 26.23
N ARG A 48 3.04 18.64 24.94
CA ARG A 48 3.48 19.49 23.81
C ARG A 48 2.30 20.10 23.04
N LYS A 49 2.50 21.24 22.35
CA LYS A 49 1.52 21.76 21.39
C LYS A 49 1.48 20.88 20.12
N ALA A 50 0.33 20.83 19.46
CA ALA A 50 0.17 20.10 18.20
C ALA A 50 1.10 20.70 17.12
N TYR A 51 1.75 19.84 16.34
CA TYR A 51 2.53 20.30 15.20
C TYR A 51 1.63 20.66 14.02
N ASP A 52 1.95 21.75 13.33
CA ASP A 52 1.27 22.09 12.08
C ASP A 52 1.95 21.39 10.91
N LEU A 53 1.54 20.14 10.68
CA LEU A 53 2.07 19.25 9.64
C LEU A 53 1.20 19.24 8.38
N GLN A 54 0.46 20.32 8.11
CA GLN A 54 -0.45 20.39 6.96
C GLN A 54 0.28 20.28 5.61
N LEU A 55 1.41 20.97 5.46
CA LEU A 55 2.20 20.93 4.23
C LEU A 55 2.76 19.53 3.92
N PRO A 56 3.49 18.85 4.83
CA PRO A 56 3.98 17.51 4.56
C PRO A 56 2.85 16.49 4.37
N LEU A 57 1.72 16.62 5.08
CA LEU A 57 0.56 15.74 4.90
C LEU A 57 -0.10 15.93 3.53
N ASN A 58 -0.21 17.16 3.04
CA ASN A 58 -0.73 17.43 1.71
C ASN A 58 0.19 16.88 0.62
N ILE A 59 1.52 17.02 0.77
CA ILE A 59 2.50 16.43 -0.15
C ILE A 59 2.38 14.91 -0.14
N TRP A 60 2.29 14.30 1.04
CA TRP A 60 2.14 12.85 1.20
C TRP A 60 0.88 12.32 0.52
N ASN A 61 -0.27 12.95 0.79
CA ASN A 61 -1.53 12.60 0.16
C ASN A 61 -1.49 12.83 -1.37
N GLY A 62 -0.78 13.85 -1.84
CA GLY A 62 -0.54 14.07 -3.26
C GLY A 62 0.26 12.94 -3.92
N ILE A 63 1.32 12.47 -3.26
CA ILE A 63 2.12 11.32 -3.74
C ILE A 63 1.26 10.06 -3.78
N LEU A 64 0.48 9.77 -2.73
CA LEU A 64 -0.41 8.61 -2.70
C LEU A 64 -1.50 8.69 -3.76
N ALA A 65 -2.07 9.87 -4.00
CA ALA A 65 -3.06 10.09 -5.05
C ALA A 65 -2.47 9.85 -6.45
N LEU A 66 -1.27 10.37 -6.73
CA LEU A 66 -0.56 10.13 -7.98
C LEU A 66 -0.21 8.65 -8.16
N PHE A 67 0.28 8.00 -7.11
CA PHE A 67 0.58 6.57 -7.10
C PHE A 67 -0.67 5.75 -7.42
N SER A 68 -1.79 6.04 -6.78
CA SER A 68 -3.07 5.36 -7.04
C SER A 68 -3.60 5.64 -8.44
N ALA A 69 -3.44 6.85 -8.97
CA ALA A 69 -3.87 7.20 -10.32
C ALA A 69 -3.03 6.45 -11.37
N LEU A 70 -1.71 6.37 -11.19
CA LEU A 70 -0.84 5.59 -12.06
C LEU A 70 -1.18 4.11 -11.99
N GLY A 71 -1.31 3.53 -10.79
CA GLY A 71 -1.71 2.13 -10.63
C GLY A 71 -3.04 1.81 -11.32
N PHE A 72 -4.01 2.73 -11.24
CA PHE A 72 -5.25 2.61 -12.00
C PHE A 72 -5.00 2.66 -13.51
N LEU A 73 -4.26 3.63 -14.04
CA LEU A 73 -4.00 3.76 -15.48
C LEU A 73 -3.29 2.54 -16.09
N TYR A 74 -2.42 1.86 -15.34
CA TYR A 74 -1.73 0.66 -15.82
C TYR A 74 -2.57 -0.61 -15.66
N THR A 75 -3.36 -0.73 -14.59
CA THR A 75 -4.17 -1.94 -14.31
C THR A 75 -5.50 -1.93 -15.07
N PHE A 76 -6.09 -0.75 -15.27
CA PHE A 76 -7.40 -0.56 -15.89
C PHE A 76 -7.52 -1.06 -17.35
N PRO A 77 -6.57 -0.80 -18.26
CA PRO A 77 -6.67 -1.32 -19.63
C PRO A 77 -6.58 -2.85 -19.66
N THR A 78 -5.69 -3.45 -18.87
CA THR A 78 -5.57 -4.91 -18.73
C THR A 78 -6.84 -5.51 -18.14
N PHE A 79 -7.43 -4.86 -17.15
CA PHE A 79 -8.73 -5.24 -16.60
C PHE A 79 -9.85 -5.20 -17.63
N LEU A 80 -9.93 -4.11 -18.43
CA LEU A 80 -10.93 -4.00 -19.49
C LEU A 80 -10.76 -5.06 -20.57
N GLN A 81 -9.53 -5.38 -20.97
CA GLN A 81 -9.26 -6.44 -21.95
C GLN A 81 -9.72 -7.81 -21.45
N VAL A 82 -9.43 -8.14 -20.19
CA VAL A 82 -9.89 -9.39 -19.57
C VAL A 82 -11.42 -9.41 -19.46
N ALA A 83 -12.03 -8.32 -19.00
CA ALA A 83 -13.47 -8.21 -18.85
C ALA A 83 -14.21 -8.32 -20.20
N TYR A 84 -13.65 -7.76 -21.28
CA TYR A 84 -14.23 -7.82 -22.62
C TYR A 84 -14.05 -9.18 -23.28
N ASN A 85 -12.86 -9.80 -23.17
CA ASN A 85 -12.56 -11.06 -23.86
C ASN A 85 -13.07 -12.32 -23.14
N LYS A 86 -13.07 -12.31 -21.79
CA LYS A 86 -13.39 -13.50 -20.97
C LYS A 86 -14.65 -13.31 -20.11
N GLY A 87 -15.22 -12.10 -20.08
CA GLY A 87 -16.37 -11.74 -19.26
C GLY A 87 -15.97 -11.44 -17.81
N ILE A 88 -16.77 -10.59 -17.14
CA ILE A 88 -16.55 -10.18 -15.73
C ILE A 88 -16.50 -11.40 -14.80
N SER A 89 -17.24 -12.46 -15.15
CA SER A 89 -17.28 -13.70 -14.37
C SER A 89 -15.90 -14.36 -14.20
N HIS A 90 -15.07 -14.25 -15.22
CA HIS A 90 -13.76 -14.89 -15.26
C HIS A 90 -12.70 -14.11 -14.47
N THR A 91 -12.92 -12.80 -14.24
CA THR A 91 -12.00 -11.93 -13.52
C THR A 91 -11.92 -12.24 -12.02
N TYR A 92 -12.99 -12.78 -11.41
CA TYR A 92 -13.03 -13.12 -9.98
C TYR A 92 -12.89 -14.62 -9.68
N THR A 93 -13.15 -15.51 -10.64
CA THR A 93 -13.06 -16.97 -10.44
C THR A 93 -11.69 -17.55 -10.80
N HIS A 94 -10.89 -16.85 -11.62
CA HIS A 94 -9.61 -17.35 -12.09
C HIS A 94 -8.51 -16.28 -12.00
N ILE A 95 -7.27 -16.73 -11.73
CA ILE A 95 -6.06 -15.90 -11.82
C ILE A 95 -5.95 -15.42 -13.27
N SER A 96 -6.41 -14.20 -13.51
CA SER A 96 -6.52 -13.61 -14.84
C SER A 96 -5.25 -12.84 -15.20
N GLU A 97 -5.10 -12.48 -16.47
CA GLU A 97 -3.96 -11.70 -17.01
C GLU A 97 -3.74 -10.37 -16.26
N VAL A 98 -4.72 -9.87 -15.53
CA VAL A 98 -4.56 -8.73 -14.60
C VAL A 98 -3.47 -8.99 -13.55
N TYR A 99 -3.27 -10.23 -13.13
CA TYR A 99 -2.25 -10.63 -12.15
C TYR A 99 -1.00 -11.23 -12.78
N THR A 100 -1.12 -11.84 -13.96
CA THR A 100 -0.03 -12.56 -14.63
C THR A 100 0.74 -11.69 -15.63
N ASP A 101 0.14 -10.60 -16.12
CA ASP A 101 0.80 -9.67 -17.03
C ASP A 101 1.94 -8.91 -16.33
N LYS A 102 3.06 -8.73 -17.04
CA LYS A 102 4.28 -8.15 -16.47
C LYS A 102 4.09 -6.73 -15.93
N SER A 103 3.24 -5.93 -16.59
CA SER A 103 2.99 -4.54 -16.17
C SER A 103 1.89 -4.46 -15.11
N SER A 104 0.75 -5.13 -15.36
CA SER A 104 -0.40 -5.08 -14.44
C SER A 104 -0.11 -5.76 -13.10
N GLY A 105 0.51 -6.94 -13.11
CA GLY A 105 0.87 -7.67 -11.89
C GLY A 105 1.90 -6.93 -11.04
N TYR A 106 2.86 -6.25 -11.67
CA TYR A 106 3.84 -5.41 -10.97
C TYR A 106 3.18 -4.23 -10.23
N TRP A 107 2.24 -3.55 -10.88
CA TRP A 107 1.47 -2.47 -10.24
C TRP A 107 0.58 -2.97 -9.10
N VAL A 108 0.01 -4.17 -9.23
CA VAL A 108 -0.74 -4.83 -8.16
C VAL A 108 0.17 -5.15 -6.96
N LEU A 109 1.39 -5.66 -7.20
CA LEU A 109 2.37 -5.88 -6.15
C LEU A 109 2.74 -4.58 -5.44
N LEU A 110 3.03 -3.51 -6.19
CA LEU A 110 3.31 -2.20 -5.63
C LEU A 110 2.14 -1.66 -4.81
N TRP A 111 0.90 -1.91 -5.23
CA TRP A 111 -0.31 -1.53 -4.49
C TRP A 111 -0.43 -2.31 -3.17
N VAL A 112 -0.09 -3.60 -3.14
CA VAL A 112 -0.02 -4.36 -1.88
C VAL A 112 1.05 -3.77 -0.96
N LEU A 113 2.21 -3.41 -1.51
CA LEU A 113 3.29 -2.78 -0.76
C LEU A 113 2.95 -1.35 -0.30
N SER A 114 2.02 -0.64 -0.94
CA SER A 114 1.64 0.71 -0.52
C SER A 114 0.85 0.73 0.80
N LYS A 115 0.40 -0.42 1.30
CA LYS A 115 -0.22 -0.52 2.64
C LYS A 115 0.73 -0.21 3.79
N PHE A 116 2.04 -0.44 3.61
CA PHE A 116 3.04 -0.07 4.62
C PHE A 116 3.20 1.46 4.76
N PRO A 117 3.41 2.23 3.68
CA PRO A 117 3.46 3.69 3.78
C PRO A 117 2.11 4.30 4.19
N GLU A 118 0.96 3.69 3.87
CA GLU A 118 -0.34 4.18 4.38
C GLU A 118 -0.38 4.30 5.91
N LEU A 119 0.31 3.44 6.66
CA LEU A 119 0.40 3.52 8.13
C LEU A 119 1.06 4.81 8.64
N VAL A 120 1.87 5.47 7.81
CA VAL A 120 2.52 6.74 8.16
C VAL A 120 1.49 7.87 8.27
N ASP A 121 0.36 7.79 7.56
CA ASP A 121 -0.72 8.78 7.66
C ASP A 121 -1.22 8.92 9.11
N THR A 122 -1.42 7.78 9.79
CA THR A 122 -1.87 7.79 11.17
C THR A 122 -0.84 8.35 12.14
N ILE A 123 0.46 8.21 11.84
CA ILE A 123 1.54 8.86 12.61
C ILE A 123 1.38 10.38 12.51
N PHE A 124 1.13 10.93 11.32
CA PHE A 124 0.87 12.35 11.15
C PHE A 124 -0.40 12.83 11.89
N ILE A 125 -1.45 12.01 11.93
CA ILE A 125 -2.68 12.30 12.68
C ILE A 125 -2.40 12.42 14.19
N VAL A 126 -1.63 11.49 14.76
CA VAL A 126 -1.22 11.52 16.17
C VAL A 126 -0.34 12.74 16.45
N LEU A 127 0.62 13.03 15.55
CA LEU A 127 1.51 14.20 15.64
C LEU A 127 0.78 15.54 15.61
N ARG A 128 -0.42 15.59 15.01
CA ARG A 128 -1.28 16.77 14.98
C ARG A 128 -2.31 16.80 16.13
N LYS A 129 -2.29 15.81 17.04
CA LYS A 129 -3.31 15.62 18.09
C LYS A 129 -4.75 15.60 17.56
N ARG A 130 -4.96 15.11 16.34
CA ARG A 130 -6.32 14.93 15.82
C ARG A 130 -6.94 13.68 16.43
N PRO A 131 -8.27 13.65 16.63
CA PRO A 131 -8.93 12.46 17.16
C PRO A 131 -8.72 11.30 16.19
N LEU A 132 -8.08 10.24 16.67
CA LEU A 132 -8.04 8.96 15.97
C LEU A 132 -9.46 8.38 16.02
N MET A 133 -10.14 8.35 14.88
CA MET A 133 -11.37 7.58 14.75
C MET A 133 -10.99 6.10 14.61
N PHE A 134 -11.67 5.22 15.32
CA PHE A 134 -11.39 3.77 15.36
C PHE A 134 -11.57 3.05 14.00
N MET A 135 -12.03 3.78 12.98
CA MET A 135 -12.33 3.27 11.64
C MET A 135 -11.13 3.32 10.68
N HIS A 136 -10.00 3.91 11.10
CA HIS A 136 -8.76 4.01 10.33
C HIS A 136 -7.77 2.93 10.76
#